data_AF-A0A377NH22-F1
#
_entry.id   AF-A0A377NH22-F1
#
_cell.length_a   1.000
_cell.length_b   1.000
_cell.length_c   1.000
_cell.angle_alpha   90.00
_cell.angle_beta   90.00
_cell.angle_gamma   90.00
#
_symmetry.space_group_name_H-M   'P 1'
#
loop_
_entity.id
_entity.type
_entity.pdbx_description
1 polymer ?
#
loop_
_entity_poly.entity_id
_entity_poly.type
_entity_poly.pdbx_seq_one_letter_code
_entity_poly.pdbx_strand_id
1 'polypeptide(L)'
;MVKGASLYNPWRNPKLALERRNLVLRLLVNQKVIDQELYDMLSARPLAFSRRRVISPQPAFMQMVRQELQAKLGDKVQDMSGVKIFTTLDPISQDSAEKAVEEAFLYCVRRAG
;
A
#
# COMPACT_ATOMS: atom_id res chain seq x y z
N MET A 1 -10.28 -8.08 -10.19
CA MET A 1 -10.45 -9.53 -9.93
C MET A 1 -11.88 -9.76 -9.45
N VAL A 2 -12.75 -10.30 -10.29
CA VAL A 2 -14.20 -10.34 -10.02
C VAL A 2 -14.63 -11.63 -9.30
N LYS A 3 -13.79 -12.68 -9.31
CA LYS A 3 -13.97 -13.90 -8.51
C LYS A 3 -12.78 -14.03 -7.53
N GLY A 4 -13.06 -14.11 -6.23
CA GLY A 4 -12.03 -14.36 -5.20
C GLY A 4 -10.97 -13.28 -5.06
N ALA A 5 -11.36 -12.01 -4.91
CA ALA A 5 -10.45 -10.87 -4.83
C ALA A 5 -9.35 -11.02 -3.75
N SER A 6 -9.66 -11.68 -2.63
CA SER A 6 -8.67 -11.98 -1.58
C SER A 6 -7.75 -13.17 -1.92
N LEU A 7 -8.27 -14.20 -2.61
CA LEU A 7 -7.53 -15.44 -2.89
C LEU A 7 -6.42 -15.23 -3.92
N TYR A 8 -6.71 -14.46 -4.96
CA TYR A 8 -5.76 -14.20 -6.05
C TYR A 8 -4.95 -12.91 -5.82
N ASN A 9 -4.97 -12.36 -4.61
CA ASN A 9 -4.26 -11.12 -4.30
C ASN A 9 -2.76 -11.35 -4.52
N PRO A 10 -2.09 -10.64 -5.45
CA PRO A 10 -0.68 -10.87 -5.77
C PRO A 10 0.25 -10.70 -4.56
N TRP A 11 -0.12 -9.84 -3.60
CA TRP A 11 0.64 -9.60 -2.38
C TRP A 11 0.57 -10.76 -1.38
N ARG A 12 -0.57 -11.44 -1.34
CA ARG A 12 -0.81 -12.54 -0.40
C ARG A 12 -0.38 -13.87 -1.02
N ASN A 13 -0.77 -14.10 -2.28
CA ASN A 13 -0.62 -15.37 -2.97
C ASN A 13 -0.09 -15.13 -4.40
N PRO A 14 1.21 -14.82 -4.57
CA PRO A 14 1.79 -14.47 -5.88
C PRO A 14 1.70 -15.63 -6.89
N LYS A 15 1.87 -16.88 -6.44
CA LYS A 15 1.75 -18.07 -7.30
C LYS A 15 0.35 -18.20 -7.91
N LEU A 16 -0.69 -18.17 -7.06
CA LEU A 16 -2.08 -18.26 -7.50
C LEU A 16 -2.48 -17.07 -8.38
N ALA A 17 -1.98 -15.87 -8.08
CA ALA A 17 -2.20 -14.69 -8.91
C ALA A 17 -1.62 -14.85 -10.31
N LEU A 18 -0.42 -15.45 -10.43
CA LEU A 18 0.26 -15.71 -11.70
C LEU A 18 -0.49 -16.76 -12.52
N GLU A 19 -0.85 -17.88 -11.89
CA GLU A 19 -1.65 -18.93 -12.53
C GLU A 19 -2.99 -18.38 -13.04
N ARG A 20 -3.65 -17.55 -12.22
CA ARG A 20 -4.92 -16.92 -12.60
C ARG A 20 -4.76 -15.94 -13.76
N ARG A 21 -3.69 -15.15 -13.77
CA ARG A 21 -3.36 -14.26 -14.89
C ARG A 21 -3.16 -15.06 -16.18
N ASN A 22 -2.37 -16.13 -16.13
CA ASN A 22 -2.07 -16.95 -17.30
C ASN A 22 -3.30 -17.68 -17.83
N LEU A 23 -4.25 -18.05 -16.96
CA LEU A 23 -5.56 -18.57 -17.35
C LEU A 23 -6.37 -17.52 -18.12
N VAL A 24 -6.43 -16.28 -17.62
CA VAL A 24 -7.14 -15.19 -18.32
C VAL A 24 -6.49 -14.89 -19.68
N LEU A 25 -5.16 -14.84 -19.74
CA LEU A 25 -4.43 -14.65 -21.00
C LEU A 25 -4.75 -15.76 -22.01
N ARG A 26 -4.84 -17.02 -21.57
CA ARG A 26 -5.22 -18.15 -22.44
C ARG A 26 -6.65 -18.02 -22.96
N LEU A 27 -7.58 -17.56 -22.12
CA LEU A 27 -8.95 -17.29 -22.56
C LEU A 27 -9.02 -16.17 -23.60
N LEU A 28 -8.17 -15.14 -23.49
CA LEU A 28 -8.09 -14.05 -24.47
C LEU A 28 -7.56 -14.52 -25.83
N VAL A 29 -6.57 -15.42 -25.85
CA VAL A 29 -6.10 -16.07 -27.11
C VAL A 29 -7.23 -16.87 -27.75
N ASN A 30 -7.93 -17.69 -26.96
CA ASN A 30 -9.03 -18.52 -27.46
C ASN A 30 -10.18 -17.68 -28.05
N GLN A 31 -10.41 -16.48 -27.51
CA GLN A 31 -11.40 -15.52 -28.01
C GLN A 31 -10.87 -14.64 -29.14
N LYS A 32 -9.63 -14.86 -29.61
CA LYS A 32 -8.95 -14.07 -30.65
C LYS A 32 -8.86 -12.57 -30.32
N VAL A 33 -8.79 -12.23 -29.03
CA VAL A 33 -8.57 -10.85 -28.57
C VAL A 33 -7.09 -10.48 -28.61
N ILE A 34 -6.21 -11.48 -28.43
CA ILE A 34 -4.76 -11.34 -28.50
C ILE A 34 -4.16 -12.48 -29.32
N ASP A 35 -3.01 -12.22 -29.95
CA ASP A 35 -2.26 -13.23 -30.72
C ASP A 35 -1.39 -14.10 -29.81
N GLN A 36 -0.99 -15.27 -30.33
CA GLN A 36 -0.14 -16.23 -29.62
C GLN A 36 1.21 -15.63 -29.21
N GLU A 37 1.83 -14.83 -30.07
CA GLU A 37 3.08 -14.13 -29.76
C GLU A 37 2.93 -13.18 -28.57
N LEU A 38 1.79 -12.50 -28.49
CA LEU A 38 1.48 -11.60 -27.38
C LEU A 38 1.22 -12.38 -26.09
N TYR A 39 0.59 -13.55 -26.17
CA TYR A 39 0.43 -14.46 -25.03
C TYR A 39 1.78 -14.94 -24.47
N ASP A 40 2.68 -15.38 -25.33
CA ASP A 40 3.99 -15.89 -24.93
C ASP A 40 4.79 -14.77 -24.23
N MET A 41 4.76 -13.56 -24.79
CA MET A 41 5.39 -12.39 -24.17
C MET A 41 4.77 -12.04 -22.80
N LEU A 42 3.44 -11.99 -22.70
CA LEU A 42 2.75 -11.56 -21.48
C LEU A 42 2.80 -12.63 -20.37
N SER A 43 2.80 -13.91 -20.72
CA SER A 43 2.87 -15.02 -19.78
C SER A 43 4.27 -15.14 -19.14
N ALA A 44 5.33 -14.83 -19.91
CA ALA A 44 6.71 -14.83 -19.44
C ALA A 44 7.05 -13.66 -18.52
N ARG A 45 6.28 -12.55 -18.57
CA ARG A 45 6.53 -11.39 -17.70
C ARG A 45 6.28 -11.75 -16.24
N PRO A 46 7.21 -11.43 -15.31
CA PRO A 46 6.96 -11.59 -13.88
C PRO A 46 5.83 -10.66 -13.42
N LEU A 47 5.21 -10.99 -12.29
CA LEU A 47 4.27 -10.08 -11.64
C LEU A 47 5.05 -8.85 -11.15
N ALA A 48 4.78 -7.69 -11.75
CA ALA A 48 5.34 -6.43 -11.28
C ALA A 48 4.61 -6.01 -10.00
N PHE A 49 5.29 -6.12 -8.86
CA PHE A 49 4.82 -5.55 -7.61
C PHE A 49 5.25 -4.08 -7.57
N SER A 50 4.33 -3.16 -7.86
CA SER A 50 4.55 -1.76 -7.47
C SER A 50 4.50 -1.73 -5.95
N ARG A 51 5.60 -1.36 -5.27
CA ARG A 51 5.63 -1.18 -3.81
C ARG A 51 4.34 -0.46 -3.42
N ARG A 52 3.50 -1.05 -2.55
CA ARG A 52 2.40 -0.30 -1.95
C ARG A 52 3.03 1.00 -1.46
N ARG A 53 2.59 2.15 -1.98
CA ARG A 53 2.83 3.41 -1.28
C ARG A 53 2.29 3.13 0.11
N VAL A 54 3.16 3.10 1.11
CA VAL A 54 2.72 3.01 2.50
C VAL A 54 1.95 4.29 2.71
N ILE A 55 0.61 4.22 2.68
CA ILE A 55 -0.27 5.40 2.72
C ILE A 55 -0.23 6.07 4.11
N SER A 56 0.41 5.45 5.10
CA SER A 56 0.59 6.06 6.41
C SER A 56 2.02 5.85 6.91
N PRO A 57 2.99 6.66 6.44
CA PRO A 57 4.35 6.54 6.92
C PRO A 57 4.52 6.95 8.39
N GLN A 58 3.53 7.58 9.03
CA GLN A 58 3.68 8.18 10.37
C GLN A 58 2.46 7.95 11.29
N PRO A 59 2.43 6.86 12.08
CA PRO A 59 1.27 6.53 12.91
C PRO A 59 1.00 7.55 14.03
N ALA A 60 2.05 8.12 14.65
CA ALA A 60 1.92 9.10 15.73
C ALA A 60 1.28 10.41 15.25
N PHE A 61 1.75 10.96 14.12
CA PHE A 61 1.18 12.16 13.54
C PHE A 61 -0.28 11.94 13.10
N MET A 62 -0.59 10.79 12.49
CA MET A 62 -1.96 10.46 12.11
C MET A 62 -2.91 10.32 13.31
N GLN A 63 -2.41 9.90 14.47
CA GLN A 63 -3.21 9.87 15.70
C GLN A 63 -3.57 11.29 16.15
N MET A 64 -2.60 12.21 16.16
CA MET A 64 -2.85 13.63 16.47
C MET A 64 -3.87 14.24 15.50
N VAL A 65 -3.71 14.00 14.19
CA VAL A 65 -4.64 14.50 13.17
C VAL A 65 -6.07 13.98 13.40
N ARG A 66 -6.23 12.70 13.74
CA ARG A 66 -7.56 12.14 14.07
C ARG A 66 -8.18 12.81 15.30
N GLN A 67 -7.39 13.06 16.34
CA GLN A 67 -7.87 13.73 17.55
C GLN A 67 -8.29 15.18 17.25
N GLU A 68 -7.49 15.93 16.47
CA GLU A 68 -7.86 17.28 16.07
C GLU A 68 -9.11 17.33 15.20
N LEU A 69 -9.24 16.40 14.24
CA LEU A 69 -10.42 16.32 13.38
C LEU A 69 -11.68 15.99 14.20
N GLN A 70 -11.58 15.05 15.15
CA GLN A 70 -12.68 14.72 16.04
C GLN A 70 -13.06 15.93 16.93
N ALA A 71 -12.09 16.68 17.45
CA ALA A 71 -12.35 17.85 18.27
C ALA A 71 -13.00 19.01 17.47
N LYS A 72 -12.58 19.22 16.21
CA LYS A 72 -13.06 20.35 15.39
C LYS A 72 -14.35 20.06 14.63
N LEU A 73 -14.56 18.82 14.19
CA LEU A 73 -15.70 18.44 13.33
C LEU A 73 -16.67 17.46 13.99
N GLY A 74 -16.33 16.87 15.14
CA GLY A 74 -17.17 15.90 15.84
C GLY A 74 -17.53 14.69 14.97
N ASP A 75 -18.76 14.20 15.10
CA ASP A 75 -19.24 13.01 14.39
C ASP A 75 -19.51 13.25 12.89
N LYS A 76 -19.57 14.52 12.45
CA LYS A 76 -19.79 14.88 11.03
C LYS A 76 -18.65 14.44 10.11
N VAL A 77 -17.51 14.04 10.67
CA VAL A 77 -16.39 13.46 9.91
C VAL A 77 -16.76 12.10 9.29
N GLN A 78 -17.64 11.33 9.92
CA GLN A 78 -18.01 9.99 9.43
C GLN A 78 -18.96 10.05 8.23
N ASP A 79 -19.76 11.10 8.12
CA ASP A 79 -20.69 11.34 7.00
C ASP A 79 -19.99 11.86 5.74
N MET A 80 -18.72 12.23 5.84
CA MET A 80 -17.94 12.83 4.78
C MET A 80 -17.18 11.78 3.95
N SER A 81 -17.92 11.00 3.17
CA SER A 81 -17.31 10.07 2.20
C SER A 81 -16.50 10.83 1.14
N GLY A 82 -15.20 10.52 1.03
CA GLY A 82 -14.32 11.05 -0.03
C GLY A 82 -13.58 12.35 0.29
N VAL A 83 -13.56 12.81 1.56
CA VAL A 83 -12.83 14.03 1.94
C VAL A 83 -11.32 13.86 1.85
N LYS A 84 -10.65 14.91 1.34
CA LYS A 84 -9.20 15.04 1.28
C LYS A 84 -8.74 15.98 2.38
N ILE A 85 -7.90 15.49 3.29
CA ILE A 85 -7.33 16.27 4.38
C ILE A 85 -5.92 16.71 3.96
N PHE A 86 -5.68 18.02 3.98
CA PHE A 86 -4.36 18.60 3.77
C PHE A 86 -3.80 19.00 5.13
N THR A 87 -2.63 18.49 5.49
CA THR A 87 -1.95 18.78 6.76
C THR A 87 -0.67 19.56 6.50
N THR A 88 -0.13 20.20 7.54
CA THR A 88 1.18 20.88 7.51
C THR A 88 2.35 19.92 7.70
N LEU A 89 2.15 18.61 7.47
CA LEU A 89 3.18 17.61 7.66
C LEU A 89 4.32 17.84 6.68
N ASP A 90 5.53 18.06 7.20
CA ASP A 90 6.77 17.99 6.44
C ASP A 90 7.42 16.59 6.62
N PRO A 91 7.41 15.74 5.58
CA PRO A 91 7.98 14.39 5.67
C PRO A 91 9.48 14.36 5.98
N ILE A 92 10.23 15.38 5.56
CA ILE A 92 11.69 15.43 5.75
C ILE A 92 12.01 15.67 7.22
N SER A 93 11.40 16.70 7.81
CA SER A 93 11.55 17.00 9.23
C SER A 93 11.12 15.82 10.11
N GLN A 94 10.02 15.15 9.76
CA GLN A 94 9.50 14.02 10.51
C GLN A 94 10.45 12.81 10.50
N ASP A 95 11.02 12.44 9.35
CA ASP A 95 12.03 11.37 9.26
C ASP A 95 13.29 11.70 10.06
N SER A 96 13.73 12.96 10.04
CA SER A 96 14.90 13.39 10.82
C SER A 96 14.66 13.33 12.33
N ALA A 97 13.46 13.71 12.79
CA ALA A 97 13.09 13.67 14.20
C ALA A 97 12.97 12.22 14.71
N GLU A 98 12.35 11.33 13.91
CA GLU A 98 12.23 9.91 14.25
C GLU A 98 13.60 9.25 14.42
N LYS A 99 14.54 9.50 13.48
CA LYS A 99 15.91 9.02 13.57
C LYS A 99 16.65 9.53 14.80
N ALA A 100 16.54 10.83 15.09
CA ALA A 100 17.21 11.42 16.25
C ALA A 100 16.73 10.80 17.58
N VAL A 101 15.44 10.52 17.71
CA VAL A 101 14.87 9.86 18.89
C VAL A 101 15.35 8.41 18.99
N GLU A 102 15.36 7.67 17.88
CA GLU A 102 15.83 6.28 17.86
C GLU A 102 17.32 6.17 18.23
N GLU A 103 18.15 7.05 17.67
CA GLU A 103 19.59 7.12 17.98
C GLU A 103 19.84 7.48 19.45
N ALA A 104 19.13 8.48 19.98
CA ALA A 104 19.25 8.89 21.37
C ALA A 104 18.80 7.77 22.33
N PHE A 105 17.73 7.07 22.01
CA PHE A 105 17.25 5.93 22.79
C PHE A 105 18.28 4.79 22.81
N LEU A 106 18.80 4.40 21.64
CA LEU A 106 19.85 3.37 21.54
C LEU A 106 21.14 3.76 22.25
N TYR A 107 21.49 5.04 22.27
CA TYR A 107 22.62 5.55 23.02
C TYR A 107 22.41 5.42 24.53
N CYS A 108 21.25 5.83 25.05
CA CYS A 108 20.92 5.71 26.48
C CYS A 108 20.88 4.25 26.93
N VAL A 109 20.26 3.35 26.16
CA VAL A 109 20.19 1.92 26.48
C VAL A 109 21.58 1.29 26.56
N ARG A 110 22.49 1.62 25.62
CA ARG A 110 23.88 1.11 25.63
C ARG A 110 24.72 1.61 26.80
N ARG A 111 24.35 2.75 27.39
CA ARG A 111 25.07 3.35 28.52
C ARG A 111 24.53 2.92 29.88
N ALA A 112 23.32 2.36 29.91
CA ALA A 112 22.63 1.91 31.11
C ALA A 112 22.78 0.40 31.38
N GLY A 113 23.45 -0.34 30.49
CA GLY A 113 23.89 -1.73 30.70
C GLY A 113 25.39 -1.81 30.87
#